data_AF-A0A0S2SP19-F1
#
_entry.id   AF-A0A0S2SP19-F1
#
_cell.length_a   1.000
_cell.length_b   1.000
_cell.length_c   1.000
_cell.angle_alpha   90.00
_cell.angle_beta   90.00
_cell.angle_gamma   90.00
#
_symmetry.space_group_name_H-M   'P 1'
#
loop_
_entity.id
_entity.type
_entity.pdbx_description
1 polymer ?
#
loop_
_entity_poly.entity_id
_entity_poly.type
_entity_poly.pdbx_seq_one_letter_code
_entity_poly.pdbx_strand_id
1 'polypeptide(L)'
;MSMKSLELAKSGGELTQQDWKFHFFAWWQDPKYRSDVPTSGVTMSKDQAEYFDAVELAMNCTITDEQRQWYVLKEATLGDEMKQEFPSTPLEAFLTSGRRVFAPTMTMRAEGDCRPPELVYDMDPVTGKRERVNGPETLDERGQRSLANLLLVWELPDPEEDYAIGVDIAEGLEHGDRSSFDVVKRSSGEQVAHWFGHLAPGLLAQLVAHVGRWYGSEEYGPAFVGPERNNHGHAFLLRLRDIYPTRRIYCQEYIDRESDDETDRLGWLTTAQSKPIVVDGLKTLLRAGQSGIRWIGTVHEASSYVYDKKGRMNAQDGCFDDQLMSYMISQEMRARMPARIVRDNTPRQQKHWMAH
;
A
#
# COMPACT_ATOMS: atom_id res chain seq x y z
N MET A 1 -6.75 -7.32 27.82
CA MET A 1 -6.59 -8.46 26.87
C MET A 1 -5.16 -8.95 26.96
N SER A 2 -4.94 -10.20 27.34
CA SER A 2 -3.60 -10.72 27.67
C SER A 2 -2.84 -11.13 26.40
N MET A 3 -1.56 -10.72 26.30
CA MET A 3 -0.64 -11.01 25.17
C MET A 3 -0.53 -12.51 24.80
N LYS A 4 -1.01 -13.42 25.65
CA LYS A 4 -1.08 -14.86 25.35
C LYS A 4 -1.97 -15.23 24.16
N SER A 5 -3.03 -14.46 23.88
CA SER A 5 -3.90 -14.71 22.71
C SER A 5 -3.19 -14.38 21.38
N LEU A 6 -2.29 -13.40 21.43
CA LEU A 6 -1.44 -12.99 20.29
C LEU A 6 -0.33 -14.00 20.00
N GLU A 7 0.13 -14.76 21.02
CA GLU A 7 1.16 -15.78 20.84
C GLU A 7 0.62 -17.10 20.26
N LEU A 8 -0.60 -17.53 20.63
CA LEU A 8 -1.19 -18.76 20.06
C LEU A 8 -1.61 -18.60 18.59
N ALA A 9 -1.93 -17.38 18.16
CA ALA A 9 -2.22 -17.09 16.75
C ALA A 9 -0.97 -17.16 15.83
N LYS A 10 0.25 -17.26 16.40
CA LYS A 10 1.51 -17.37 15.65
C LYS A 10 1.88 -18.81 15.23
N SER A 11 1.21 -19.86 15.74
CA SER A 11 1.68 -21.25 15.58
C SER A 11 0.89 -22.13 14.60
N GLY A 12 0.00 -21.58 13.77
CA GLY A 12 -0.59 -22.31 12.63
C GLY A 12 -1.50 -23.51 12.97
N GLY A 13 -2.06 -23.60 14.18
CA GLY A 13 -3.03 -24.64 14.55
C GLY A 13 -4.45 -24.34 14.06
N GLU A 14 -5.24 -25.38 13.76
CA GLU A 14 -6.68 -25.25 13.53
C GLU A 14 -7.38 -24.71 14.78
N LEU A 15 -8.20 -23.68 14.57
CA LEU A 15 -9.01 -23.06 15.63
C LEU A 15 -10.17 -24.00 16.02
N THR A 16 -10.12 -24.52 17.24
CA THR A 16 -11.17 -25.24 17.97
C THR A 16 -12.37 -24.36 18.34
N GLN A 17 -13.47 -24.95 18.84
CA GLN A 17 -14.62 -24.20 19.39
C GLN A 17 -14.28 -23.28 20.59
N GLN A 18 -13.09 -23.40 21.16
CA GLN A 18 -12.60 -22.53 22.24
C GLN A 18 -11.80 -21.33 21.74
N ASP A 19 -11.63 -21.20 20.41
CA ASP A 19 -10.89 -20.10 19.82
C ASP A 19 -11.72 -18.84 19.67
N TRP A 20 -11.07 -17.73 19.96
CA TRP A 20 -11.69 -16.42 20.06
C TRP A 20 -11.89 -15.83 18.65
N LYS A 21 -13.14 -15.51 18.29
CA LYS A 21 -13.46 -14.71 17.10
C LYS A 21 -13.42 -13.22 17.47
N PHE A 22 -12.77 -12.42 16.64
CA PHE A 22 -12.82 -10.97 16.80
C PHE A 22 -14.21 -10.46 16.40
N HIS A 23 -14.90 -9.84 17.34
CA HIS A 23 -16.15 -9.14 17.10
C HIS A 23 -15.94 -7.67 17.43
N PHE A 24 -16.06 -6.80 16.43
CA PHE A 24 -16.04 -5.36 16.60
C PHE A 24 -17.48 -4.83 16.61
N PHE A 25 -17.84 -4.11 17.67
CA PHE A 25 -19.13 -3.46 17.81
C PHE A 25 -18.94 -1.96 17.82
N ALA A 26 -19.25 -1.32 16.70
CA ALA A 26 -19.15 0.13 16.58
C ALA A 26 -20.35 0.80 17.28
N TRP A 27 -20.16 2.03 17.78
CA TRP A 27 -21.25 2.77 18.42
C TRP A 27 -22.44 2.96 17.46
N TRP A 28 -22.22 3.27 16.18
CA TRP A 28 -23.30 3.54 15.23
C TRP A 28 -24.20 2.33 14.94
N GLN A 29 -23.81 1.12 15.36
CA GLN A 29 -24.63 -0.09 15.25
C GLN A 29 -25.69 -0.21 16.34
N ASP A 30 -25.50 0.45 17.49
CA ASP A 30 -26.44 0.39 18.61
C ASP A 30 -27.45 1.55 18.51
N PRO A 31 -28.76 1.27 18.36
CA PRO A 31 -29.79 2.28 18.19
C PRO A 31 -29.88 3.31 19.34
N LYS A 32 -29.33 2.99 20.52
CA LYS A 32 -29.41 3.88 21.69
C LYS A 32 -28.53 5.13 21.59
N TYR A 33 -27.51 5.14 20.74
CA TYR A 33 -26.57 6.26 20.62
C TYR A 33 -27.11 7.32 19.65
N ARG A 34 -28.19 7.98 20.05
CA ARG A 34 -28.91 9.01 19.31
C ARG A 34 -29.22 10.19 20.20
N SER A 35 -29.36 11.38 19.63
CA SER A 35 -29.77 12.60 20.34
C SER A 35 -30.64 13.47 19.45
N ASP A 36 -31.52 14.25 20.06
CA ASP A 36 -32.44 15.13 19.33
C ASP A 36 -31.67 16.16 18.52
N VAL A 37 -31.99 16.25 17.22
CA VAL A 37 -31.37 17.19 16.30
C VAL A 37 -32.07 18.55 16.40
N PRO A 38 -31.32 19.65 16.60
CA PRO A 38 -31.91 20.99 16.57
C PRO A 38 -32.60 21.27 15.23
N THR A 39 -33.61 22.14 15.22
CA THR A 39 -34.32 22.51 13.97
C THR A 39 -33.40 23.13 12.92
N SER A 40 -32.28 23.71 13.33
CA SER A 40 -31.22 24.23 12.45
C SER A 40 -30.37 23.14 11.79
N GLY A 41 -30.59 21.86 12.10
CA GLY A 41 -29.73 20.75 11.72
C GLY A 41 -28.56 20.52 12.68
N VAL A 42 -27.81 19.46 12.43
CA VAL A 42 -26.61 19.12 13.21
C VAL A 42 -25.53 20.17 12.94
N THR A 43 -25.04 20.82 14.00
CA THR A 43 -23.90 21.74 13.90
C THR A 43 -22.62 20.97 14.14
N MET A 44 -21.79 20.81 13.10
CA MET A 44 -20.52 20.09 13.17
C MET A 44 -19.40 20.89 12.52
N SER A 45 -18.16 20.65 12.96
CA SER A 45 -16.98 21.20 12.31
C SER A 45 -16.74 20.53 10.95
N LYS A 46 -15.90 21.15 10.11
CA LYS A 46 -15.47 20.53 8.85
C LYS A 46 -14.78 19.18 9.09
N ASP A 47 -13.95 19.08 10.12
CA ASP A 47 -13.23 17.86 10.46
C ASP A 47 -14.18 16.73 10.90
N GLN A 48 -15.25 17.06 11.63
CA GLN A 48 -16.29 16.10 12.03
C GLN A 48 -17.09 15.60 10.82
N ALA A 49 -17.46 16.48 9.88
CA ALA A 49 -18.11 16.07 8.65
C ALA A 49 -17.21 15.13 7.83
N GLU A 50 -15.95 15.52 7.62
CA GLU A 50 -14.97 14.70 6.89
C GLU A 50 -14.73 13.34 7.55
N TYR A 51 -14.81 13.30 8.88
CA TYR A 51 -14.70 12.09 9.68
C TYR A 51 -15.91 11.15 9.49
N PHE A 52 -17.14 11.65 9.57
CA PHE A 52 -18.33 10.81 9.35
C PHE A 52 -18.34 10.24 7.93
N ASP A 53 -18.00 11.05 6.92
CA ASP A 53 -17.88 10.58 5.54
C ASP A 53 -16.86 9.45 5.42
N ALA A 54 -15.72 9.57 6.13
CA ALA A 54 -14.69 8.53 6.15
C ALA A 54 -15.15 7.24 6.85
N VAL A 55 -15.93 7.33 7.93
CA VAL A 55 -16.52 6.17 8.62
C VAL A 55 -17.53 5.47 7.72
N GLU A 56 -18.45 6.23 7.11
CA GLU A 56 -19.49 5.69 6.24
C GLU A 56 -18.88 4.95 5.05
N LEU A 57 -17.80 5.49 4.47
CA LEU A 57 -17.06 4.84 3.40
C LEU A 57 -16.33 3.57 3.89
N ALA A 58 -15.55 3.65 4.97
CA ALA A 58 -14.76 2.53 5.49
C ALA A 58 -15.61 1.34 5.96
N MET A 59 -16.74 1.64 6.61
CA MET A 59 -17.60 0.63 7.23
C MET A 59 -18.80 0.25 6.35
N ASN A 60 -18.94 0.89 5.18
CA ASN A 60 -20.12 0.79 4.31
C ASN A 60 -21.43 0.92 5.11
N CYS A 61 -21.53 1.99 5.90
CA CYS A 61 -22.66 2.25 6.79
C CYS A 61 -23.29 3.63 6.54
N THR A 62 -24.42 3.88 7.19
CA THR A 62 -25.07 5.20 7.17
C THR A 62 -25.24 5.68 8.61
N ILE A 63 -24.72 6.87 8.91
CA ILE A 63 -24.81 7.52 10.21
C ILE A 63 -25.86 8.61 10.11
N THR A 64 -27.00 8.37 10.76
CA THR A 64 -28.14 9.31 10.77
C THR A 64 -27.79 10.62 11.49
N ASP A 65 -28.51 11.70 11.21
CA ASP A 65 -28.27 13.00 11.84
C ASP A 65 -28.43 12.95 13.37
N GLU A 66 -29.35 12.15 13.90
CA GLU A 66 -29.48 11.93 15.35
C GLU A 66 -28.25 11.25 15.95
N GLN A 67 -27.61 10.34 15.20
CA GLN A 67 -26.38 9.67 15.60
C GLN A 67 -25.17 10.62 15.51
N ARG A 68 -25.08 11.41 14.43
CA ARG A 68 -24.05 12.46 14.29
C ARG A 68 -24.16 13.48 15.42
N GLN A 69 -25.37 13.93 15.76
CA GLN A 69 -25.62 14.84 16.88
C GLN A 69 -25.17 14.24 18.21
N TRP A 70 -25.50 12.98 18.47
CA TRP A 70 -25.03 12.28 19.67
C TRP A 70 -23.50 12.25 19.72
N TYR A 71 -22.85 11.90 18.61
CA TYR A 71 -21.39 11.80 18.53
C TYR A 71 -20.72 13.13 18.81
N VAL A 72 -21.16 14.22 18.16
CA VAL A 72 -20.60 15.57 18.35
C VAL A 72 -20.71 16.03 19.81
N LEU A 73 -21.87 15.80 20.45
CA LEU A 73 -22.06 16.13 21.86
C LEU A 73 -21.17 15.28 22.77
N LYS A 74 -21.03 13.99 22.44
CA LYS A 74 -20.25 13.05 23.25
C LYS A 74 -18.75 13.32 23.12
N GLU A 75 -18.27 13.60 21.91
CA GLU A 75 -16.89 13.99 21.62
C GLU A 75 -16.52 15.29 22.34
N ALA A 76 -17.42 16.29 22.36
CA ALA A 76 -17.20 17.53 23.11
C ALA A 76 -17.02 17.30 24.62
N THR A 77 -17.54 16.18 25.15
CA THR A 77 -17.42 15.80 26.56
C THR A 77 -16.18 14.95 26.83
N LEU A 78 -15.89 13.97 25.96
CA LEU A 78 -14.83 12.98 26.16
C LEU A 78 -13.47 13.40 25.56
N GLY A 79 -13.47 14.31 24.58
CA GLY A 79 -12.26 14.71 23.86
C GLY A 79 -11.50 13.50 23.29
N ASP A 80 -10.23 13.37 23.65
CA ASP A 80 -9.33 12.32 23.16
C ASP A 80 -9.76 10.89 23.54
N GLU A 81 -10.59 10.73 24.58
CA GLU A 81 -11.12 9.43 25.01
C GLU A 81 -12.26 8.92 24.12
N MET A 82 -12.84 9.77 23.26
CA MET A 82 -14.00 9.43 22.44
C MET A 82 -13.78 8.17 21.60
N LYS A 83 -12.60 8.03 20.99
CA LYS A 83 -12.27 6.90 20.12
C LYS A 83 -11.87 5.65 20.90
N GLN A 84 -11.50 5.79 22.17
CA GLN A 84 -11.22 4.67 23.05
C GLN A 84 -12.52 4.01 23.53
N GLU A 85 -13.49 4.84 23.89
CA GLU A 85 -14.78 4.41 24.42
C GLU A 85 -15.80 4.07 23.32
N PHE A 86 -15.79 4.84 22.21
CA PHE A 86 -16.75 4.74 21.11
C PHE A 86 -16.04 4.72 19.73
N PRO A 87 -15.18 3.72 19.47
CA PRO A 87 -14.54 3.57 18.16
C PRO A 87 -15.57 3.39 17.04
N SER A 88 -15.32 4.01 15.88
CA SER A 88 -16.20 3.89 14.71
C SER A 88 -15.72 2.82 13.73
N THR A 89 -14.43 2.50 13.73
CA THR A 89 -13.82 1.41 12.97
C THR A 89 -12.94 0.52 13.86
N PRO A 90 -12.67 -0.74 13.47
CA PRO A 90 -11.75 -1.60 14.23
C PRO A 90 -10.37 -0.95 14.43
N LEU A 91 -9.84 -0.27 13.41
CA LEU A 91 -8.55 0.42 13.44
C LEU A 91 -8.48 1.57 14.45
N GLU A 92 -9.62 2.16 14.81
CA GLU A 92 -9.68 3.16 15.89
C GLU A 92 -9.65 2.52 17.27
N ALA A 93 -10.26 1.34 17.42
CA ALA A 93 -10.29 0.60 18.68
C ALA A 93 -8.90 0.08 19.06
N PHE A 94 -8.07 -0.25 18.07
CA PHE A 94 -6.66 -0.55 18.24
C PHE A 94 -5.87 0.75 18.35
N LEU A 95 -5.79 1.31 19.57
CA LEU A 95 -4.99 2.49 19.86
C LEU A 95 -3.53 2.28 19.45
N THR A 96 -3.12 3.00 18.41
CA THR A 96 -1.71 3.21 18.10
C THR A 96 -1.17 4.21 19.11
N SER A 97 -0.20 3.81 19.95
CA SER A 97 0.46 4.77 20.83
C SER A 97 1.42 5.63 19.99
N GLY A 98 1.35 6.95 20.16
CA GLY A 98 2.25 7.90 19.48
C GLY A 98 1.61 8.67 18.33
N ARG A 99 2.40 9.56 17.73
CA ARG A 99 1.96 10.44 16.65
C ARG A 99 2.00 9.67 15.33
N ARG A 100 0.82 9.38 14.76
CA ARG A 100 0.71 8.76 13.42
C ARG A 100 1.29 9.66 12.34
N VAL A 101 1.95 9.06 11.35
CA VAL A 101 2.50 9.75 10.18
C VAL A 101 1.39 10.10 9.18
N PHE A 102 0.47 9.18 8.99
CA PHE A 102 -0.73 9.33 8.16
C PHE A 102 -1.94 9.63 9.05
N ALA A 103 -2.74 10.63 8.68
CA ALA A 103 -3.90 11.02 9.48
C ALA A 103 -4.97 9.91 9.46
N PRO A 104 -5.64 9.62 10.58
CA PRO A 104 -6.66 8.56 10.65
C PRO A 104 -7.76 8.70 9.60
N THR A 105 -8.25 9.92 9.35
CA THR A 105 -9.29 10.17 8.34
C THR A 105 -8.83 9.82 6.93
N MET A 106 -7.55 10.02 6.62
CA MET A 106 -6.96 9.65 5.33
C MET A 106 -6.86 8.14 5.15
N THR A 107 -6.41 7.43 6.19
CA THR A 107 -6.31 5.96 6.13
C THR A 107 -7.69 5.31 6.12
N MET A 108 -8.67 5.84 6.86
CA MET A 108 -10.06 5.37 6.82
C MET A 108 -10.69 5.52 5.42
N ARG A 109 -10.47 6.65 4.74
CA ARG A 109 -10.95 6.81 3.36
C ARG A 109 -10.32 5.79 2.42
N ALA A 110 -9.00 5.63 2.49
CA ALA A 110 -8.29 4.64 1.70
C ALA A 110 -8.72 3.19 2.01
N GLU A 111 -9.09 2.88 3.26
CA GLU A 111 -9.67 1.60 3.66
C GLU A 111 -11.00 1.32 2.94
N GLY A 112 -11.86 2.33 2.82
CA GLY A 112 -13.12 2.16 2.10
C GLY A 112 -12.99 2.06 0.57
N ASP A 113 -11.87 2.52 0.01
CA ASP A 113 -11.53 2.29 -1.40
C ASP A 113 -10.90 0.90 -1.65
N CYS A 114 -10.48 0.20 -0.59
CA CYS A 114 -9.91 -1.14 -0.71
C CYS A 114 -10.96 -2.16 -1.15
N ARG A 115 -10.52 -3.16 -1.91
CA ARG A 115 -11.38 -4.25 -2.40
C ARG A 115 -10.61 -5.56 -2.47
N PRO A 116 -11.27 -6.73 -2.39
CA PRO A 116 -10.59 -8.00 -2.55
C PRO A 116 -9.93 -8.13 -3.94
N PRO A 117 -8.84 -8.89 -4.06
CA PRO A 117 -8.24 -9.18 -5.36
C PRO A 117 -9.20 -10.01 -6.22
N GLU A 118 -9.26 -9.71 -7.52
CA GLU A 118 -10.07 -10.44 -8.49
C GLU A 118 -9.49 -11.84 -8.77
N LEU A 119 -8.15 -11.92 -8.74
CA LEU A 119 -7.41 -13.14 -9.01
C LEU A 119 -6.28 -13.28 -7.98
N VAL A 120 -6.06 -14.52 -7.55
CA VAL A 120 -4.95 -14.90 -6.69
C VAL A 120 -4.17 -16.00 -7.41
N TYR A 121 -2.86 -15.82 -7.53
CA TYR A 121 -1.97 -16.76 -8.19
C TYR A 121 -0.89 -17.25 -7.23
N ASP A 122 -0.69 -18.57 -7.21
CA ASP A 122 0.59 -19.14 -6.80
C ASP A 122 1.51 -19.07 -8.03
N MET A 123 2.57 -18.28 -7.94
CA MET A 123 3.53 -18.08 -9.03
C MET A 123 4.87 -18.72 -8.66
N ASP A 124 5.29 -19.69 -9.44
CA ASP A 124 6.62 -20.28 -9.32
C ASP A 124 7.67 -19.21 -9.67
N PRO A 125 8.54 -18.80 -8.73
CA PRO A 125 9.51 -17.74 -8.96
C PRO A 125 10.55 -18.13 -10.01
N VAL A 126 10.86 -19.42 -10.20
CA VAL A 126 11.85 -19.88 -11.16
C VAL A 126 11.25 -19.93 -12.57
N THR A 127 10.10 -20.56 -12.72
CA THR A 127 9.50 -20.82 -14.05
C THR A 127 8.55 -19.72 -14.53
N GLY A 128 8.01 -18.90 -13.62
CA GLY A 128 6.98 -17.91 -13.91
C GLY A 128 5.61 -18.53 -14.19
N LYS A 129 5.45 -19.85 -13.99
CA LYS A 129 4.17 -20.52 -14.11
C LYS A 129 3.23 -19.98 -13.05
N ARG A 130 2.01 -19.63 -13.46
CA ARG A 130 0.95 -19.10 -12.60
C ARG A 130 -0.15 -20.14 -12.47
N GLU A 131 -0.45 -20.55 -11.25
CA GLU A 131 -1.58 -21.41 -10.93
C GLU A 131 -2.61 -20.60 -10.15
N ARG A 132 -3.85 -20.57 -10.65
CA ARG A 132 -4.92 -19.84 -9.98
C ARG A 132 -5.31 -20.59 -8.71
N VAL A 133 -5.36 -19.88 -7.59
CA VAL A 133 -5.81 -20.41 -6.30
C VAL A 133 -7.05 -19.67 -5.83
N ASN A 134 -7.84 -20.31 -4.98
CA ASN A 134 -8.99 -19.65 -4.36
C ASN A 134 -8.51 -18.74 -3.23
N GLY A 135 -8.98 -17.49 -3.22
CA GLY A 135 -8.79 -16.59 -2.09
C GLY A 135 -9.63 -17.01 -0.87
N PRO A 136 -9.35 -16.43 0.31
CA PRO A 136 -10.14 -16.65 1.51
C PRO A 136 -11.56 -16.08 1.35
N GLU A 137 -12.53 -16.64 2.09
CA GLU A 137 -13.92 -16.14 2.10
C GLU A 137 -14.04 -14.72 2.69
N THR A 138 -13.20 -14.41 3.67
CA THR A 138 -13.13 -13.10 4.35
C THR A 138 -11.71 -12.57 4.33
N LEU A 139 -11.56 -11.25 4.28
CA LEU A 139 -10.27 -10.56 4.42
C LEU A 139 -10.01 -10.09 5.85
N ASP A 140 -10.42 -10.91 6.83
CA ASP A 140 -9.97 -10.73 8.22
C ASP A 140 -8.47 -11.03 8.36
N GLU A 141 -7.90 -10.86 9.56
CA GLU A 141 -6.48 -11.10 9.81
C GLU A 141 -5.99 -12.49 9.38
N ARG A 142 -6.84 -13.53 9.49
CA ARG A 142 -6.48 -14.89 9.06
C ARG A 142 -6.51 -14.99 7.55
N GLY A 143 -7.54 -14.44 6.91
CA GLY A 143 -7.64 -14.36 5.46
C GLY A 143 -6.45 -13.62 4.85
N GLN A 144 -6.11 -12.45 5.38
CA GLN A 144 -4.94 -11.69 4.93
C GLN A 144 -3.64 -12.51 5.06
N ARG A 145 -3.39 -13.14 6.21
CA ARG A 145 -2.19 -14.00 6.37
C ARG A 145 -2.15 -15.19 5.42
N SER A 146 -3.30 -15.78 5.09
CA SER A 146 -3.37 -16.90 4.14
C SER A 146 -2.98 -16.53 2.72
N LEU A 147 -2.97 -15.23 2.40
CA LEU A 147 -2.58 -14.69 1.10
C LEU A 147 -1.06 -14.42 1.00
N ALA A 148 -0.30 -14.63 2.07
CA ALA A 148 1.15 -14.48 2.04
C ALA A 148 1.78 -15.46 1.03
N ASN A 149 2.81 -14.97 0.33
CA ASN A 149 3.51 -15.61 -0.79
C ASN A 149 2.67 -15.82 -2.06
N LEU A 150 1.42 -15.36 -2.11
CA LEU A 150 0.58 -15.39 -3.30
C LEU A 150 0.56 -14.02 -4.00
N LEU A 151 0.49 -14.04 -5.32
CA LEU A 151 0.35 -12.83 -6.12
C LEU A 151 -1.13 -12.44 -6.20
N LEU A 152 -1.45 -11.28 -5.64
CA LEU A 152 -2.78 -10.69 -5.64
C LEU A 152 -2.93 -9.80 -6.87
N VAL A 153 -4.01 -9.95 -7.62
CA VAL A 153 -4.25 -9.22 -8.87
C VAL A 153 -5.66 -8.65 -8.88
N TRP A 154 -5.75 -7.34 -9.06
CA TRP A 154 -7.02 -6.62 -9.25
C TRP A 154 -7.33 -6.33 -10.70
N GLU A 155 -6.30 -6.17 -11.54
CA GLU A 155 -6.47 -5.93 -12.96
C GLU A 155 -5.39 -6.67 -13.75
N LEU A 156 -5.80 -7.32 -14.84
CA LEU A 156 -4.85 -7.92 -15.77
C LEU A 156 -4.09 -6.82 -16.54
N PRO A 157 -2.88 -7.11 -17.05
CA PRO A 157 -2.11 -6.16 -17.85
C PRO A 157 -2.88 -5.66 -19.08
N ASP A 158 -2.81 -4.35 -19.30
CA ASP A 158 -3.31 -3.65 -20.46
C ASP A 158 -2.13 -3.31 -21.39
N PRO A 159 -2.14 -3.74 -22.68
CA PRO A 159 -1.08 -3.44 -23.65
C PRO A 159 -0.80 -1.95 -23.87
N GLU A 160 -1.80 -1.10 -23.64
CA GLU A 160 -1.72 0.36 -23.81
C GLU A 160 -1.31 1.09 -22.52
N GLU A 161 -1.06 0.34 -21.43
CA GLU A 161 -0.63 0.86 -20.15
C GLU A 161 0.88 0.62 -19.92
N ASP A 162 1.52 1.47 -19.13
CA ASP A 162 2.86 1.22 -18.59
C ASP A 162 2.74 1.14 -17.07
N TYR A 163 3.62 0.38 -16.43
CA TYR A 163 3.51 0.03 -15.03
C TYR A 163 4.80 0.32 -14.29
N ALA A 164 4.65 0.74 -13.04
CA ALA A 164 5.76 0.89 -12.11
C ALA A 164 5.67 -0.19 -11.03
N ILE A 165 6.82 -0.72 -10.62
CA ILE A 165 6.94 -1.69 -9.54
C ILE A 165 7.85 -1.12 -8.46
N GLY A 166 7.36 -1.04 -7.24
CA GLY A 166 8.18 -0.79 -6.05
C GLY A 166 8.43 -2.09 -5.32
N VAL A 167 9.67 -2.36 -4.90
CA VAL A 167 10.03 -3.59 -4.17
C VAL A 167 10.69 -3.19 -2.87
N ASP A 168 10.17 -3.69 -1.75
CA ASP A 168 10.81 -3.65 -0.44
C ASP A 168 11.31 -5.06 -0.08
N ILE A 169 12.58 -5.15 0.31
CA ILE A 169 13.31 -6.41 0.42
C ILE A 169 13.69 -6.62 1.88
N ALA A 170 13.31 -7.74 2.47
CA ALA A 170 13.64 -8.05 3.84
C ALA A 170 15.15 -8.02 4.11
N GLU A 171 15.58 -7.38 5.20
CA GLU A 171 16.99 -7.33 5.64
C GLU A 171 17.45 -8.62 6.36
N GLY A 172 16.61 -9.66 6.43
CA GLY A 172 17.00 -10.98 6.95
C GLY A 172 17.28 -11.01 8.46
N LEU A 173 16.67 -10.12 9.25
CA LEU A 173 16.80 -10.11 10.71
C LEU A 173 16.16 -11.37 11.34
N GLU A 174 16.59 -11.67 12.57
CA GLU A 174 16.26 -12.90 13.35
C GLU A 174 14.74 -13.10 13.60
N HIS A 175 13.93 -12.08 13.36
CA HIS A 175 12.46 -12.12 13.46
C HIS A 175 11.73 -12.30 12.12
N GLY A 176 12.46 -12.54 11.03
CA GLY A 176 11.90 -12.87 9.72
C GLY A 176 11.11 -11.71 9.14
N ASP A 177 11.80 -10.71 8.60
CA ASP A 177 11.12 -9.63 7.88
C ASP A 177 10.50 -10.18 6.59
N ARG A 178 9.35 -9.62 6.22
CA ARG A 178 8.69 -9.92 4.94
C ARG A 178 9.28 -9.02 3.86
N SER A 179 9.31 -9.53 2.64
CA SER A 179 9.51 -8.70 1.46
C SER A 179 8.15 -8.45 0.82
N SER A 180 8.04 -7.34 0.09
CA SER A 180 6.81 -6.98 -0.60
C SER A 180 7.09 -6.26 -1.91
N PHE A 181 6.19 -6.37 -2.87
CA PHE A 181 6.20 -5.50 -4.04
C PHE A 181 4.79 -5.13 -4.49
N ASP A 182 4.71 -3.95 -5.09
CA ASP A 182 3.48 -3.36 -5.61
C ASP A 182 3.63 -3.01 -7.07
N VAL A 183 2.58 -3.29 -7.85
CA VAL A 183 2.46 -2.89 -9.26
C VAL A 183 1.38 -1.83 -9.38
N VAL A 184 1.73 -0.65 -9.90
CA VAL A 184 0.81 0.47 -10.09
C VAL A 184 0.75 0.92 -11.54
N LYS A 185 -0.42 1.37 -12.00
CA LYS A 185 -0.60 1.96 -13.33
C LYS A 185 0.14 3.30 -13.41
N ARG A 186 0.78 3.56 -14.55
CA ARG A 186 1.38 4.87 -14.82
C ARG A 186 0.32 5.98 -14.88
N SER A 187 -0.81 5.73 -15.54
CA SER A 187 -1.85 6.75 -15.76
C SER A 187 -2.51 7.20 -14.45
N SER A 188 -3.14 6.27 -13.71
CA SER A 188 -3.97 6.58 -12.54
C SER A 188 -3.23 6.43 -11.21
N GLY A 189 -2.22 5.55 -11.13
CA GLY A 189 -1.57 5.19 -9.86
C GLY A 189 -2.27 4.10 -9.09
N GLU A 190 -3.33 3.52 -9.65
CA GLU A 190 -4.06 2.43 -9.01
C GLU A 190 -3.17 1.19 -8.90
N GLN A 191 -3.24 0.55 -7.74
CA GLN A 191 -2.64 -0.74 -7.47
C GLN A 191 -3.35 -1.83 -8.30
N VAL A 192 -2.59 -2.53 -9.14
CA VAL A 192 -3.13 -3.58 -10.01
C VAL A 192 -2.68 -4.97 -9.59
N ALA A 193 -1.52 -5.07 -8.94
CA ALA A 193 -1.07 -6.29 -8.32
C ALA A 193 -0.21 -6.01 -7.08
N HIS A 194 -0.17 -6.98 -6.18
CA HIS A 194 0.57 -6.92 -4.93
C HIS A 194 1.06 -8.31 -4.54
N TRP A 195 2.23 -8.38 -3.91
CA TRP A 195 2.74 -9.59 -3.30
C TRP A 195 3.45 -9.23 -2.00
N PHE A 196 3.31 -10.09 -0.99
CA PHE A 196 4.04 -9.97 0.27
C PHE A 196 4.31 -11.36 0.84
N GLY A 197 5.44 -11.53 1.52
CA GLY A 197 5.78 -12.82 2.10
C GLY A 197 7.27 -12.99 2.37
N HIS A 198 7.70 -14.24 2.51
CA HIS A 198 9.10 -14.58 2.77
C HIS A 198 9.66 -15.34 1.58
N LEU A 199 10.61 -14.72 0.90
CA LEU A 199 11.26 -15.32 -0.25
C LEU A 199 12.73 -14.88 -0.29
N ALA A 200 13.62 -15.81 -0.63
CA ALA A 200 15.04 -15.49 -0.76
C ALA A 200 15.23 -14.38 -1.82
N PRO A 201 16.12 -13.38 -1.60
CA PRO A 201 16.26 -12.23 -2.50
C PRO A 201 16.45 -12.59 -3.98
N GLY A 202 17.19 -13.66 -4.28
CA GLY A 202 17.38 -14.14 -5.66
C GLY A 202 16.11 -14.69 -6.32
N LEU A 203 15.26 -15.39 -5.56
CA LEU A 203 13.97 -15.89 -6.05
C LEU A 203 12.96 -14.75 -6.18
N LEU A 204 12.97 -13.80 -5.24
CA LEU A 204 12.15 -12.59 -5.33
C LEU A 204 12.49 -11.78 -6.59
N ALA A 205 13.78 -11.67 -6.95
CA ALA A 205 14.20 -11.01 -8.18
C ALA A 205 13.62 -11.70 -9.43
N GLN A 206 13.57 -13.04 -9.45
CA GLN A 206 12.96 -13.76 -10.57
C GLN A 206 11.44 -13.57 -10.60
N LEU A 207 10.78 -13.62 -9.45
CA LEU A 207 9.34 -13.36 -9.32
C LEU A 207 8.99 -11.96 -9.86
N VAL A 208 9.68 -10.93 -9.39
CA VAL A 208 9.51 -9.54 -9.87
C VAL A 208 9.81 -9.43 -11.36
N ALA A 209 10.82 -10.14 -11.87
CA ALA A 209 11.14 -10.13 -13.30
C ALA A 209 10.05 -10.80 -14.17
N HIS A 210 9.35 -11.81 -13.65
CA HIS A 210 8.21 -12.43 -14.32
C HIS A 210 7.00 -11.52 -14.30
N VAL A 211 6.68 -10.93 -13.15
CA VAL A 211 5.57 -9.98 -13.00
C VAL A 211 5.80 -8.72 -13.83
N GLY A 212 7.00 -8.15 -13.81
CA GLY A 212 7.34 -6.96 -14.58
C GLY A 212 7.26 -7.19 -16.09
N ARG A 213 7.60 -8.39 -16.58
CA ARG A 213 7.35 -8.76 -17.98
C ARG A 213 5.88 -8.97 -18.29
N TRP A 214 5.13 -9.53 -17.35
CA TRP A 214 3.71 -9.75 -17.53
C TRP A 214 2.95 -8.41 -17.61
N TYR A 215 3.28 -7.46 -16.74
CA TYR A 215 2.83 -6.06 -16.79
C TYR A 215 3.71 -5.21 -17.72
N GLY A 216 4.06 -5.76 -18.88
CA GLY A 216 4.80 -5.09 -19.92
C GLY A 216 4.05 -5.10 -21.24
N SER A 217 4.51 -4.30 -22.20
CA SER A 217 4.02 -4.34 -23.57
C SER A 217 5.17 -4.58 -24.57
N GLU A 218 4.84 -4.99 -25.79
CA GLU A 218 5.86 -5.14 -26.85
C GLU A 218 6.50 -3.79 -27.21
N GLU A 219 5.72 -2.71 -27.17
CA GLU A 219 6.17 -1.37 -27.56
C GLU A 219 7.08 -0.74 -26.51
N TYR A 220 6.71 -0.85 -25.23
CA TYR A 220 7.40 -0.16 -24.14
C TYR A 220 8.39 -1.08 -23.42
N GLY A 221 8.23 -2.39 -23.54
CA GLY A 221 8.96 -3.37 -22.77
C GLY A 221 8.32 -3.60 -21.40
N PRO A 222 9.06 -4.23 -20.48
CA PRO A 222 8.51 -4.62 -19.19
C PRO A 222 8.40 -3.42 -18.23
N ALA A 223 7.62 -3.57 -17.15
CA ALA A 223 7.38 -2.54 -16.15
C ALA A 223 8.67 -1.90 -15.60
N PHE A 224 8.60 -0.65 -15.18
CA PHE A 224 9.73 0.05 -14.54
C PHE A 224 9.87 -0.36 -13.07
N VAL A 225 11.01 -0.92 -12.67
CA VAL A 225 11.20 -1.50 -11.33
C VAL A 225 12.14 -0.64 -10.50
N GLY A 226 11.68 -0.22 -9.32
CA GLY A 226 12.47 0.41 -8.28
C GLY A 226 12.61 -0.48 -7.07
N PRO A 227 13.68 -1.29 -6.99
CA PRO A 227 13.93 -2.08 -5.80
C PRO A 227 14.66 -1.27 -4.73
N GLU A 228 14.25 -1.43 -3.47
CA GLU A 228 14.96 -0.85 -2.35
C GLU A 228 16.36 -1.49 -2.24
N ARG A 229 17.40 -0.65 -2.23
CA ARG A 229 18.79 -1.05 -2.04
C ARG A 229 19.14 -0.95 -0.56
N ASN A 230 18.77 -1.97 0.19
CA ASN A 230 19.26 -2.22 1.54
C ASN A 230 20.30 -3.36 1.55
N ASN A 231 20.68 -3.87 2.73
CA ASN A 231 21.77 -4.86 2.87
C ASN A 231 21.55 -6.11 1.99
N HIS A 232 20.36 -6.72 2.05
CA HIS A 232 20.00 -7.89 1.24
C HIS A 232 19.55 -7.52 -0.18
N GLY A 233 19.17 -6.26 -0.40
CA GLY A 233 18.85 -5.70 -1.72
C GLY A 233 19.98 -5.85 -2.74
N HIS A 234 21.25 -5.97 -2.32
CA HIS A 234 22.36 -6.23 -3.23
C HIS A 234 22.25 -7.56 -3.98
N ALA A 235 21.88 -8.65 -3.30
CA ALA A 235 21.74 -9.96 -3.92
C ALA A 235 20.55 -10.00 -4.91
N PHE A 236 19.44 -9.35 -4.54
CA PHE A 236 18.29 -9.15 -5.42
C PHE A 236 18.70 -8.37 -6.68
N LEU A 237 19.38 -7.23 -6.51
CA LEU A 237 19.78 -6.35 -7.61
C LEU A 237 20.72 -7.02 -8.61
N LEU A 238 21.72 -7.76 -8.12
CA LEU A 238 22.63 -8.53 -8.97
C LEU A 238 21.83 -9.52 -9.82
N ARG A 239 20.93 -10.28 -9.20
CA ARG A 239 20.11 -11.25 -9.92
C ARG A 239 19.17 -10.58 -10.90
N LEU A 240 18.48 -9.50 -10.50
CA LEU A 240 17.54 -8.78 -11.34
C LEU A 240 18.24 -8.19 -12.57
N ARG A 241 19.45 -7.62 -12.41
CA ARG A 241 20.25 -7.07 -13.51
C ARG A 241 20.56 -8.09 -14.60
N ASP A 242 20.81 -9.34 -14.23
CA ASP A 242 21.11 -10.42 -15.18
C ASP A 242 19.89 -10.85 -15.99
N ILE A 243 18.70 -10.75 -15.39
CA ILE A 243 17.46 -11.29 -15.94
C ILE A 243 16.45 -10.22 -16.34
N TYR A 244 16.74 -8.93 -16.22
CA TYR A 244 15.79 -7.86 -16.50
C TYR A 244 16.48 -6.70 -17.21
N PRO A 245 15.82 -6.02 -18.18
CA PRO A 245 16.47 -4.93 -18.91
C PRO A 245 16.91 -3.82 -17.97
N THR A 246 18.21 -3.52 -17.91
CA THR A 246 18.76 -2.51 -16.97
C THR A 246 18.12 -1.14 -17.13
N ARG A 247 17.74 -0.74 -18.35
CA ARG A 247 17.01 0.52 -18.62
C ARG A 247 15.62 0.61 -17.96
N ARG A 248 15.07 -0.53 -17.52
CA ARG A 248 13.79 -0.67 -16.81
C ARG A 248 13.99 -0.93 -15.32
N ILE A 249 15.21 -0.77 -14.80
CA ILE A 249 15.52 -0.76 -13.38
C ILE A 249 15.92 0.66 -13.01
N TYR A 250 15.33 1.20 -11.95
CA TYR A 250 15.64 2.53 -11.47
C TYR A 250 17.12 2.66 -11.06
N CYS A 251 17.75 3.75 -11.50
CA CYS A 251 19.06 4.19 -11.04
C CYS A 251 18.86 5.44 -10.19
N GLN A 252 19.42 5.45 -8.97
CA GLN A 252 19.34 6.62 -8.13
C GLN A 252 20.30 7.71 -8.61
N GLU A 253 19.73 8.80 -9.10
CA GLU A 253 20.45 10.04 -9.39
C GLU A 253 20.59 10.87 -8.10
N TYR A 254 21.80 11.29 -7.74
CA TYR A 254 22.03 12.21 -6.63
C TYR A 254 21.75 13.64 -7.11
N ILE A 255 20.81 14.33 -6.44
CA ILE A 255 20.34 15.68 -6.83
C ILE A 255 21.41 16.77 -6.62
N ASP A 256 22.45 16.50 -5.81
CA ASP A 256 23.28 17.54 -5.17
C ASP A 256 24.81 17.36 -5.34
N ARG A 257 25.32 17.02 -6.53
CA ARG A 257 26.79 16.90 -6.71
C ARG A 257 27.33 17.50 -8.00
N GLU A 258 28.26 18.44 -7.84
CA GLU A 258 29.00 19.18 -8.88
C GLU A 258 30.01 18.33 -9.70
N SER A 259 29.96 17.00 -9.62
CA SER A 259 30.96 16.10 -10.23
C SER A 259 30.30 14.93 -10.96
N ASP A 260 30.56 14.84 -12.26
CA ASP A 260 30.08 13.83 -13.22
C ASP A 260 30.68 12.40 -13.02
N ASP A 261 31.45 12.17 -11.94
CA ASP A 261 32.36 11.03 -11.80
C ASP A 261 31.89 9.93 -10.82
N GLU A 262 30.70 10.02 -10.22
CA GLU A 262 30.16 8.93 -9.39
C GLU A 262 29.19 8.04 -10.17
N THR A 263 29.50 6.74 -10.24
CA THR A 263 28.73 5.71 -10.96
C THR A 263 27.25 5.68 -10.55
N ASP A 264 26.35 5.67 -11.54
CA ASP A 264 24.93 5.39 -11.35
C ASP A 264 24.73 4.13 -10.51
N ARG A 265 23.97 4.30 -9.43
CA ARG A 265 23.79 3.29 -8.40
C ARG A 265 22.38 2.72 -8.51
N LEU A 266 22.26 1.51 -9.08
CA LEU A 266 20.99 0.79 -9.27
C LEU A 266 20.20 0.62 -7.96
N GLY A 267 18.89 0.79 -8.03
CA GLY A 267 17.96 0.68 -6.90
C GLY A 267 17.77 1.98 -6.12
N TRP A 268 16.68 2.01 -5.36
CA TRP A 268 16.30 3.13 -4.49
C TRP A 268 16.93 2.99 -3.11
N LEU A 269 17.73 3.96 -2.67
CA LEU A 269 18.22 3.98 -1.30
C LEU A 269 17.28 4.79 -0.39
N THR A 270 16.66 4.12 0.57
CA THR A 270 15.91 4.79 1.64
C THR A 270 16.87 5.36 2.68
N THR A 271 16.83 6.68 2.85
CA THR A 271 17.67 7.44 3.77
C THR A 271 16.81 8.42 4.55
N ALA A 272 17.39 9.09 5.55
CA ALA A 272 16.72 10.18 6.26
C ALA A 272 16.27 11.33 5.33
N GLN A 273 16.86 11.46 4.13
CA GLN A 273 16.51 12.48 3.14
C GLN A 273 15.47 11.98 2.13
N SER A 274 15.56 10.72 1.69
CA SER A 274 14.66 10.18 0.66
C SER A 274 13.35 9.60 1.22
N LYS A 275 13.35 9.13 2.47
CA LYS A 275 12.14 8.61 3.13
C LYS A 275 11.02 9.66 3.26
N PRO A 276 11.29 10.93 3.65
CA PRO A 276 10.27 11.98 3.64
C PRO A 276 9.63 12.22 2.26
N ILE A 277 10.39 12.06 1.16
CA ILE A 277 9.88 12.30 -0.20
C ILE A 277 8.73 11.34 -0.52
N VAL A 278 8.94 10.05 -0.32
CA VAL A 278 7.91 9.03 -0.64
C VAL A 278 6.73 9.09 0.33
N VAL A 279 6.99 9.42 1.60
CA VAL A 279 5.95 9.62 2.61
C VAL A 279 5.07 10.83 2.28
N ASP A 280 5.67 11.97 1.92
CA ASP A 280 4.91 13.17 1.59
C ASP A 280 4.19 13.05 0.23
N GLY A 281 4.78 12.30 -0.71
CA GLY A 281 4.09 11.86 -1.92
C GLY A 281 2.82 11.10 -1.61
N LEU A 282 2.90 10.07 -0.75
CA LEU A 282 1.71 9.30 -0.34
C LEU A 282 0.69 10.14 0.44
N LYS A 283 1.12 11.02 1.35
CA LYS A 283 0.22 11.96 2.04
C LYS A 283 -0.54 12.84 1.06
N THR A 284 0.11 13.28 -0.02
CA THR A 284 -0.52 14.11 -1.06
C THR A 284 -1.60 13.32 -1.80
N LEU A 285 -1.29 12.08 -2.21
CA LEU A 285 -2.25 11.20 -2.88
C LEU A 285 -3.45 10.86 -1.98
N LEU A 286 -3.20 10.52 -0.72
CA LEU A 286 -4.26 10.23 0.26
C LEU A 286 -5.16 11.44 0.51
N ARG A 287 -4.59 12.64 0.63
CA ARG A 287 -5.36 13.88 0.85
C ARG A 287 -6.22 14.23 -0.38
N ALA A 288 -5.75 13.88 -1.58
CA ALA A 288 -6.48 14.09 -2.83
C ALA A 288 -7.54 13.01 -3.13
N GLY A 289 -7.60 11.92 -2.35
CA GLY A 289 -8.45 10.76 -2.67
C GLY A 289 -7.98 10.03 -3.94
N GLN A 290 -6.68 10.06 -4.22
CA GLN A 290 -6.05 9.52 -5.43
C GLN A 290 -4.91 8.55 -5.09
N SER A 291 -4.94 7.93 -3.91
CA SER A 291 -3.96 6.89 -3.59
C SER A 291 -4.11 5.72 -4.57
N GLY A 292 -5.32 5.20 -4.75
CA GLY A 292 -5.52 4.01 -5.57
C GLY A 292 -5.00 2.74 -4.90
N ILE A 293 -4.85 2.75 -3.57
CA ILE A 293 -4.58 1.55 -2.77
C ILE A 293 -5.82 0.66 -2.84
N ARG A 294 -5.62 -0.63 -3.13
CA ARG A 294 -6.70 -1.63 -3.16
C ARG A 294 -6.53 -2.70 -2.09
N TRP A 295 -5.30 -2.94 -1.68
CA TRP A 295 -4.94 -3.88 -0.65
C TRP A 295 -5.07 -3.28 0.74
N ILE A 296 -5.95 -3.89 1.53
CA ILE A 296 -6.22 -3.45 2.90
C ILE A 296 -4.99 -3.55 3.81
N GLY A 297 -4.10 -4.53 3.57
CA GLY A 297 -2.88 -4.71 4.35
C GLY A 297 -1.94 -3.50 4.28
N THR A 298 -1.85 -2.83 3.12
CA THR A 298 -1.07 -1.58 2.96
C THR A 298 -1.65 -0.45 3.83
N VAL A 299 -2.98 -0.35 3.93
CA VAL A 299 -3.66 0.67 4.76
C VAL A 299 -3.50 0.37 6.25
N HIS A 300 -3.51 -0.90 6.64
CA HIS A 300 -3.24 -1.34 8.01
C HIS A 300 -1.83 -0.94 8.47
N GLU A 301 -0.82 -1.14 7.61
CA GLU A 301 0.55 -0.69 7.90
C GLU A 301 0.66 0.83 7.95
N ALA A 302 -0.01 1.56 7.04
CA ALA A 302 -0.08 3.03 7.10
C ALA A 302 -0.67 3.54 8.43
N SER A 303 -1.66 2.83 8.97
CA SER A 303 -2.35 3.20 10.21
C SER A 303 -1.51 2.98 11.47
N SER A 304 -0.56 2.04 11.42
CA SER A 304 0.41 1.77 12.49
C SER A 304 1.76 2.46 12.30
N TYR A 305 1.88 3.31 11.28
CA TYR A 305 3.09 4.07 10.99
C TYR A 305 3.19 5.35 11.83
N VAL A 306 4.24 5.46 12.66
CA VAL A 306 4.38 6.50 13.68
C VAL A 306 5.72 7.23 13.64
N TYR A 307 5.75 8.41 14.25
CA TYR A 307 7.00 9.07 14.61
C TYR A 307 7.56 8.49 15.92
N ASP A 308 8.80 8.04 15.89
CA ASP A 308 9.54 7.64 17.08
C ASP A 308 9.93 8.86 17.95
N LYS A 309 10.51 8.60 19.13
CA LYS A 309 10.96 9.64 20.07
C LYS A 309 12.04 10.59 19.48
N LYS A 310 12.72 10.18 18.41
CA LYS A 310 13.75 10.95 17.70
C LYS A 310 13.20 11.64 16.44
N GLY A 311 11.89 11.56 16.20
CA GLY A 311 11.22 12.14 15.03
C GLY A 311 11.41 11.35 13.73
N ARG A 312 11.93 10.11 13.79
CA ARG A 312 12.02 9.22 12.63
C ARG A 312 10.68 8.52 12.41
N MET A 313 10.34 8.26 11.16
CA MET A 313 9.11 7.57 10.79
C MET A 313 9.38 6.08 10.66
N ASN A 314 8.66 5.22 11.39
CA ASN A 314 8.77 3.76 11.35
C ASN A 314 7.42 3.12 11.74
N ALA A 315 7.27 1.82 11.49
CA ALA A 315 6.19 1.04 12.10
C ALA A 315 6.25 1.13 13.64
N GLN A 316 5.08 1.08 14.29
CA GLN A 316 4.98 0.85 15.71
C GLN A 316 5.61 -0.51 16.08
N ASP A 317 6.19 -0.63 17.28
CA ASP A 317 6.77 -1.88 17.77
C ASP A 317 5.80 -3.07 17.62
N GLY A 318 6.24 -4.11 16.89
CA GLY A 318 5.45 -5.31 16.62
C GLY A 318 4.52 -5.23 15.40
N CYS A 319 4.50 -4.09 14.72
CA CYS A 319 3.86 -3.92 13.41
C CYS A 319 4.91 -3.98 12.29
N PHE A 320 4.42 -4.17 11.06
CA PHE A 320 5.23 -4.19 9.85
C PHE A 320 5.04 -2.91 9.04
N ASP A 321 6.00 -2.57 8.19
CA ASP A 321 5.91 -1.48 7.20
C ASP A 321 6.31 -1.90 5.77
N ASP A 322 6.56 -3.18 5.50
CA ASP A 322 7.08 -3.66 4.22
C ASP A 322 6.13 -3.42 3.03
N GLN A 323 4.83 -3.60 3.23
CA GLN A 323 3.81 -3.39 2.21
C GLN A 323 3.55 -1.91 1.99
N LEU A 324 3.67 -1.09 3.04
CA LEU A 324 3.59 0.36 2.94
C LEU A 324 4.80 0.94 2.19
N MET A 325 6.01 0.48 2.51
CA MET A 325 7.24 0.93 1.92
C MET A 325 7.32 0.59 0.43
N SER A 326 7.04 -0.66 0.06
CA SER A 326 7.00 -1.08 -1.35
C SER A 326 5.96 -0.28 -2.16
N TYR A 327 4.78 -0.03 -1.60
CA TYR A 327 3.77 0.81 -2.23
C TYR A 327 4.23 2.27 -2.42
N MET A 328 4.81 2.90 -1.39
CA MET A 328 5.35 4.26 -1.49
C MET A 328 6.46 4.36 -2.56
N ILE A 329 7.35 3.36 -2.62
CA ILE A 329 8.38 3.28 -3.66
C ILE A 329 7.73 3.13 -5.04
N SER A 330 6.67 2.33 -5.19
CA SER A 330 5.99 2.15 -6.47
C SER A 330 5.42 3.46 -7.03
N GLN A 331 4.86 4.32 -6.18
CA GLN A 331 4.35 5.64 -6.56
C GLN A 331 5.49 6.59 -6.94
N GLU A 332 6.62 6.54 -6.23
CA GLU A 332 7.80 7.31 -6.60
C GLU A 332 8.36 6.85 -7.95
N MET A 333 8.37 5.54 -8.21
CA MET A 333 8.79 4.99 -9.49
C MET A 333 7.86 5.40 -10.61
N ARG A 334 6.54 5.43 -10.37
CA ARG A 334 5.57 5.98 -11.31
C ARG A 334 5.86 7.44 -11.65
N ALA A 335 6.26 8.26 -10.67
CA ALA A 335 6.60 9.66 -10.89
C ALA A 335 7.91 9.83 -11.69
N ARG A 336 8.89 8.93 -11.47
CA ARG A 336 10.23 9.01 -12.09
C ARG A 336 10.37 8.23 -13.39
N MET A 337 9.45 7.32 -13.71
CA MET A 337 9.60 6.47 -14.88
C MET A 337 9.64 7.32 -16.17
N PRO A 338 10.47 6.94 -17.16
CA PRO A 338 10.64 7.72 -18.39
C PRO A 338 9.31 8.01 -19.09
N ALA A 339 9.19 9.22 -19.65
CA ALA A 339 8.02 9.58 -20.41
C ALA A 339 7.88 8.70 -21.66
N ARG A 340 6.63 8.31 -21.98
CA ARG A 340 6.32 7.65 -23.26
C ARG A 340 6.78 8.53 -24.40
N ILE A 341 7.71 8.03 -25.22
CA ILE A 341 7.99 8.60 -26.52
C ILE A 341 6.91 8.06 -27.46
N VAL A 342 5.85 8.83 -27.69
CA VAL A 342 4.86 8.50 -28.72
C VAL A 342 5.60 8.56 -30.06
N ARG A 343 5.85 7.39 -30.67
CA ARG A 343 6.35 7.35 -32.05
C ARG A 343 5.18 7.75 -32.95
N ASP A 344 5.21 8.97 -33.43
CA ASP A 344 4.25 9.45 -34.41
C ASP A 344 4.42 8.63 -35.70
N ASN A 345 3.57 7.60 -35.87
CA ASN A 345 3.51 6.77 -37.06
C ASN A 345 2.76 7.47 -38.21
N THR A 346 2.70 8.81 -38.21
CA THR A 346 2.29 9.56 -39.39
C THR A 346 3.27 9.22 -40.53
N PRO A 347 2.82 8.64 -41.66
CA PRO A 347 3.71 8.33 -42.76
C PRO A 347 4.36 9.64 -43.22
N ARG A 348 5.68 9.74 -43.04
CA ARG A 348 6.46 10.85 -43.58
C ARG A 348 6.21 10.89 -45.08
N GLN A 349 5.40 11.86 -45.54
CA GLN A 349 5.39 12.21 -46.96
C GLN A 349 6.82 12.58 -47.33
N GLN A 350 7.46 11.73 -48.13
CA GLN A 350 8.69 12.09 -48.82
C GLN A 350 8.36 13.31 -49.67
N LYS A 351 8.78 14.50 -49.22
CA LYS A 351 8.91 15.65 -50.11
C LYS A 351 10.01 15.32 -51.11
N HIS A 352 9.61 14.81 -52.27
CA HIS A 352 10.47 14.74 -53.45
C HIS A 352 10.98 16.16 -53.73
N TRP A 353 12.28 16.37 -53.55
CA TRP A 353 12.92 17.68 -53.69
C TRP A 353 13.33 18.00 -55.13
N MET A 354 12.82 17.30 -56.13
CA MET A 354 13.05 17.63 -57.53
C MET A 354 11.74 17.68 -58.31
N ALA A 355 11.20 18.88 -58.41
CA ALA A 355 10.32 19.31 -59.49
C ALA A 355 10.70 20.76 -59.83
N HIS A 356 11.71 20.89 -60.69
CA HIS A 356 11.88 22.02 -61.59
C HIS A 356 11.97 21.47 -63.01
#